data_AF-A0AAC9NHS8-F1
#
_entry.id   AF-A0AAC9NHS8-F1
#
_cell.length_a   1.000
_cell.length_b   1.000
_cell.length_c   1.000
_cell.angle_alpha   90.00
_cell.angle_beta   90.00
_cell.angle_gamma   90.00
#
_symmetry.space_group_name_H-M   'P 1'
#
loop_
_entity.id
_entity.type
_entity.pdbx_description
1 polymer ?
#
loop_
_entity_poly.entity_id
_entity_poly.type
_entity_poly.pdbx_seq_one_letter_code
_entity_poly.pdbx_strand_id
1 'polypeptide(L)'
;MDAIKVLVTNQKGGVGKSTIAANLAAYLAIQNNVQVKLIDFDRQSSSSKWISRAPDIGLNVHHVNLAFEDTGSLVLAQAKRCLNKYSVGCDISILDKYRIEQKRNKVENTKTFSSWIPNFLVKK
;
A
#
# COMPACT_ATOMS: atom_id res chain seq x y z
N MET A 1 -0.80 15.17 -13.16
CA MET A 1 -1.54 15.23 -11.89
C MET A 1 -0.94 14.19 -10.94
N ASP A 2 -0.92 14.47 -9.64
CA ASP A 2 -0.46 13.49 -8.65
C ASP A 2 -1.54 12.43 -8.41
N ALA A 3 -1.14 11.15 -8.36
CA ALA A 3 -2.04 10.04 -8.08
C ALA A 3 -2.69 10.18 -6.69
N ILE A 4 -3.96 9.81 -6.57
CA ILE A 4 -4.61 9.61 -5.27
C ILE A 4 -4.04 8.35 -4.63
N LYS A 5 -3.53 8.46 -3.39
CA LYS A 5 -2.87 7.35 -2.67
C LYS A 5 -3.75 6.88 -1.52
N VAL A 6 -4.24 5.64 -1.60
CA VAL A 6 -5.11 5.03 -0.58
C VAL A 6 -4.37 3.91 0.13
N LEU A 7 -4.20 4.01 1.45
CA LEU A 7 -3.59 2.95 2.25
C LEU A 7 -4.66 2.12 2.97
N VAL A 8 -4.62 0.81 2.74
CA VAL A 8 -5.40 -0.15 3.51
C VAL A 8 -4.49 -0.74 4.58
N THR A 9 -4.79 -0.45 5.85
CA THR A 9 -3.96 -0.87 7.00
C THR A 9 -4.80 -1.15 8.25
N ASN A 10 -4.31 -2.05 9.10
CA ASN A 10 -4.88 -2.40 10.41
C ASN A 10 -3.79 -3.09 11.24
N GLN A 11 -3.84 -2.91 12.57
CA GLN A 11 -2.92 -3.52 13.53
C GLN A 11 -3.17 -5.02 13.72
N LYS A 12 -4.39 -5.50 13.46
CA LYS A 12 -4.76 -6.91 13.60
C LYS A 12 -4.47 -7.70 12.31
N GLY A 13 -3.89 -8.89 12.46
CA GLY A 13 -3.79 -9.89 11.38
C GLY A 13 -5.15 -10.51 11.07
N GLY A 14 -5.33 -11.07 9.87
CA GLY A 14 -6.55 -11.83 9.51
C GLY A 14 -7.85 -11.03 9.29
N VAL A 15 -7.87 -9.71 9.49
CA VAL A 15 -9.08 -8.87 9.37
C VAL A 15 -9.53 -8.54 7.93
N GLY A 16 -8.95 -9.17 6.91
CA GLY A 16 -9.35 -8.95 5.51
C GLY A 16 -8.78 -7.71 4.81
N LYS A 17 -7.69 -7.11 5.30
CA LYS A 17 -7.04 -5.94 4.65
C LYS A 17 -6.70 -6.19 3.18
N SER A 18 -5.95 -7.26 2.92
CA SER A 18 -5.55 -7.62 1.55
C SER A 18 -6.77 -7.92 0.67
N THR A 19 -7.85 -8.43 1.27
CA THR A 19 -9.13 -8.65 0.58
C THR A 19 -9.74 -7.33 0.13
N ILE A 20 -9.84 -6.37 1.03
CA ILE A 20 -10.37 -5.05 0.71
C ILE A 20 -9.45 -4.32 -0.28
N ALA A 21 -8.13 -4.39 -0.11
CA ALA A 21 -7.17 -3.74 -1.01
C ALA A 21 -7.27 -4.27 -2.45
N ALA A 22 -7.28 -5.60 -2.62
CA ALA A 22 -7.38 -6.22 -3.94
C ALA A 22 -8.74 -5.93 -4.60
N ASN A 23 -9.84 -6.09 -3.87
CA ASN A 23 -11.18 -5.87 -4.43
C ASN A 23 -11.45 -4.39 -4.73
N LEU A 24 -10.97 -3.46 -3.89
CA LEU A 24 -11.08 -2.03 -4.16
C LEU A 24 -10.31 -1.65 -5.42
N ALA A 25 -9.09 -2.14 -5.57
CA ALA A 25 -8.27 -1.87 -6.76
C ALA A 25 -8.95 -2.39 -8.03
N ALA A 26 -9.45 -3.63 -7.99
CA ALA A 26 -10.17 -4.24 -9.11
C ALA A 26 -11.46 -3.48 -9.46
N TYR A 27 -12.27 -3.14 -8.45
CA TYR A 27 -13.50 -2.38 -8.64
C TYR A 27 -13.23 -1.03 -9.31
N LEU A 28 -12.22 -0.28 -8.84
CA LEU A 28 -11.87 1.02 -9.40
C LEU A 28 -11.39 0.91 -10.86
N ALA A 29 -10.57 -0.10 -11.17
CA ALA A 29 -10.07 -0.34 -12.52
C ALA A 29 -11.22 -0.65 -13.50
N ILE A 30 -12.18 -1.48 -13.08
CA ILE A 30 -13.30 -1.91 -13.93
C ILE A 30 -14.33 -0.79 -14.11
N GLN A 31 -14.74 -0.13 -13.02
CA GLN A 31 -15.95 0.72 -13.04
C GLN A 31 -15.69 2.16 -13.46
N ASN A 32 -14.49 2.70 -13.17
CA ASN A 32 -14.22 4.13 -13.38
C ASN A 32 -13.36 4.40 -14.62
N ASN A 33 -12.91 3.36 -15.33
CA ASN A 33 -11.99 3.48 -16.47
C ASN A 33 -10.76 4.36 -16.15
N VAL A 34 -10.24 4.24 -14.92
CA VAL A 34 -9.07 4.96 -14.43
C VAL A 34 -7.87 4.01 -14.32
N GLN A 35 -6.67 4.55 -14.48
CA GLN A 35 -5.44 3.81 -14.27
C GLN A 35 -5.24 3.55 -12.78
N VAL A 36 -5.40 2.29 -12.37
CA VAL A 36 -5.20 1.86 -10.97
C VAL A 36 -3.92 1.04 -10.85
N LYS A 37 -3.17 1.30 -9.78
CA LYS A 37 -2.01 0.49 -9.39
C LYS A 37 -2.17 -0.04 -7.97
N LEU A 38 -1.94 -1.34 -7.77
CA LEU A 38 -1.87 -1.96 -6.46
C LEU A 38 -0.40 -2.13 -6.06
N ILE A 39 -0.03 -1.63 -4.88
CA ILE A 39 1.32 -1.75 -4.32
C ILE A 39 1.22 -2.57 -3.04
N ASP A 40 1.75 -3.78 -3.08
CA ASP A 40 1.68 -4.75 -2.00
C ASP A 40 3.01 -4.76 -1.24
N PHE A 41 2.99 -4.25 -0.01
CA PHE A 41 4.14 -4.23 0.89
C PHE A 41 4.11 -5.39 1.91
N ASP A 42 3.15 -6.31 1.81
CA ASP A 42 3.06 -7.46 2.71
C ASP A 42 4.02 -8.57 2.27
N ARG A 43 4.79 -9.12 3.21
CA ARG A 43 5.68 -10.24 2.96
C ARG A 43 4.95 -11.48 2.41
N GLN A 44 3.70 -11.69 2.83
CA GLN A 44 2.90 -12.83 2.36
C GLN A 44 2.38 -12.66 0.94
N SER A 45 2.38 -11.42 0.44
CA SER A 45 1.99 -11.02 -0.91
C SER A 45 0.57 -11.48 -1.31
N SER A 46 -0.35 -11.54 -0.34
CA SER A 46 -1.67 -12.17 -0.52
C SER A 46 -2.50 -11.47 -1.60
N SER A 47 -2.56 -10.14 -1.59
CA SER A 47 -3.29 -9.38 -2.60
C SER A 47 -2.65 -9.52 -3.98
N SER A 48 -1.32 -9.49 -4.08
CA SER A 48 -0.61 -9.75 -5.35
C SER A 48 -0.92 -11.13 -5.93
N LYS A 49 -0.89 -12.17 -5.09
CA LYS A 49 -1.18 -13.56 -5.49
C LYS A 49 -2.63 -13.78 -5.90
N TRP A 50 -3.56 -12.97 -5.40
CA TRP A 50 -4.96 -13.06 -5.80
C TRP A 50 -5.18 -12.40 -7.15
N ILE A 51 -4.65 -11.18 -7.34
CA ILE A 51 -4.76 -10.50 -8.63
C ILE A 51 -4.03 -11.25 -9.75
N SER A 52 -2.87 -11.87 -9.47
CA SER A 52 -2.16 -12.67 -10.49
C SER A 52 -2.92 -13.89 -11.00
N ARG A 53 -3.99 -14.30 -10.31
CA ARG A 53 -4.88 -15.40 -10.70
C ARG A 53 -6.25 -14.91 -11.21
N ALA A 54 -6.49 -13.60 -11.19
CA ALA A 54 -7.70 -12.99 -11.68
C ALA A 54 -7.61 -12.76 -13.20
N PRO A 55 -8.75 -12.57 -13.90
CA PRO A 55 -8.75 -12.07 -15.27
C PRO A 55 -7.97 -10.75 -15.40
N ASP A 56 -7.37 -10.52 -16.56
CA ASP A 56 -6.72 -9.24 -16.84
C ASP A 56 -7.78 -8.15 -16.99
N ILE A 57 -7.80 -7.25 -16.01
CA ILE A 57 -8.70 -6.10 -15.92
C ILE A 57 -7.93 -4.78 -16.05
N GLY A 58 -6.69 -4.80 -16.56
CA GLY A 58 -5.82 -3.63 -16.66
C GLY A 58 -5.27 -3.14 -15.32
N LEU A 59 -5.38 -3.94 -14.25
CA LEU A 59 -4.83 -3.61 -12.93
C LEU A 59 -3.34 -3.95 -12.87
N ASN A 60 -2.51 -2.92 -12.72
CA ASN A 60 -1.06 -3.09 -12.55
C ASN A 60 -0.72 -3.36 -11.08
N VAL A 61 0.02 -4.44 -10.81
CA VAL A 61 0.39 -4.85 -9.45
C VAL A 61 1.89 -4.84 -9.24
N HIS A 62 2.33 -4.28 -8.12
CA HIS A 62 3.72 -4.24 -7.69
C HIS A 62 3.86 -4.83 -6.29
N HIS A 63 4.38 -6.05 -6.20
CA HIS A 63 4.83 -6.59 -4.92
C HIS A 63 6.20 -6.00 -4.56
N VAL A 64 6.32 -5.43 -3.36
CA VAL A 64 7.52 -4.78 -2.87
C VAL A 64 8.04 -5.54 -1.66
N ASN A 65 9.15 -6.25 -1.86
CA ASN A 65 9.89 -6.85 -0.76
C ASN A 65 10.73 -5.78 -0.07
N LEU A 66 10.28 -5.31 1.10
CA LEU A 66 11.07 -4.41 1.94
C LEU A 66 12.08 -5.24 2.73
N ALA A 67 13.34 -4.80 2.77
CA ALA A 67 14.35 -5.42 3.60
C ALA A 67 14.06 -5.06 5.08
N PHE A 68 13.34 -5.94 5.78
CA PHE A 68 12.97 -5.71 7.19
C PHE A 68 14.14 -5.87 8.17
N GLU A 69 15.33 -6.20 7.68
CA GLU A 69 16.57 -6.28 8.48
C GLU A 69 17.10 -4.88 8.84
N ASP A 70 16.64 -3.83 8.15
CA ASP A 70 17.06 -2.46 8.37
C ASP A 70 16.27 -1.74 9.48
N THR A 71 16.92 -0.74 10.08
CA THR A 71 16.30 0.16 11.07
C THR A 71 15.00 0.77 10.52
N GLY A 72 13.96 0.96 11.35
CA GLY A 72 12.64 1.40 10.91
C GLY A 72 12.62 2.68 10.05
N SER A 73 13.59 3.59 10.20
CA SER A 73 13.75 4.78 9.35
C SER A 73 14.12 4.47 7.89
N LEU A 74 14.97 3.47 7.65
CA LEU A 74 15.38 3.03 6.30
C LEU A 74 14.24 2.32 5.58
N VAL A 75 13.52 1.44 6.28
CA VAL A 75 12.32 0.75 5.75
C VAL A 75 11.26 1.77 5.31
N LEU A 76 11.08 2.85 6.09
CA LEU A 76 10.16 3.94 5.74
C LEU A 76 10.63 4.71 4.50
N ALA A 77 11.92 5.04 4.42
CA ALA A 77 12.49 5.73 3.26
C ALA A 77 12.37 4.88 1.98
N GLN A 78 12.65 3.57 2.08
CA GLN A 78 12.49 2.61 0.99
C GLN A 78 11.03 2.50 0.56
N ALA A 79 10.10 2.32 1.51
CA ALA A 79 8.67 2.25 1.22
C ALA A 79 8.17 3.53 0.53
N LYS A 80 8.62 4.71 0.96
CA LYS A 80 8.30 5.99 0.31
C LYS A 80 8.84 6.07 -1.11
N ARG A 81 10.08 5.63 -1.33
CA ARG A 81 10.70 5.61 -2.67
C ARG A 81 9.92 4.68 -3.61
N CYS A 82 9.57 3.48 -3.15
CA CYS A 82 8.77 2.54 -3.90
C CYS A 82 7.37 3.09 -4.19
N LEU A 83 6.70 3.67 -3.20
CA LEU A 83 5.40 4.32 -3.38
C LEU A 83 5.47 5.38 -4.48
N ASN A 84 6.41 6.32 -4.39
CA ASN A 84 6.54 7.37 -5.40
C ASN A 84 6.86 6.79 -6.78
N LYS A 85 7.75 5.81 -6.88
CA LYS A 85 8.08 5.14 -8.14
C LYS A 85 6.84 4.49 -8.77
N TYR A 86 6.08 3.73 -7.99
CA TYR A 86 4.98 2.92 -8.51
C TYR A 86 3.68 3.71 -8.66
N SER A 87 3.51 4.86 -8.02
CA SER A 87 2.36 5.75 -8.25
C SER A 87 2.49 6.60 -9.52
N VAL A 88 3.63 6.58 -10.24
CA VAL A 88 3.77 7.37 -11.48
C VAL A 88 2.85 6.82 -12.57
N GLY A 89 2.11 7.70 -13.25
CA GLY A 89 1.28 7.34 -14.39
C GLY A 89 0.01 6.55 -14.05
N CYS A 90 -0.47 6.65 -12.80
CA CYS A 90 -1.79 6.16 -12.42
C CYS A 90 -2.64 7.31 -11.85
N ASP A 91 -3.95 7.17 -11.96
CA ASP A 91 -4.90 8.08 -11.31
C ASP A 91 -5.02 7.73 -9.82
N ILE A 92 -4.99 6.43 -9.50
CA ILE A 92 -5.14 5.92 -8.13
C ILE A 92 -4.10 4.83 -7.87
N SER A 93 -3.41 4.93 -6.73
CA SER A 93 -2.60 3.83 -6.19
C SER A 93 -3.16 3.34 -4.86
N ILE A 94 -3.48 2.04 -4.80
CA ILE A 94 -3.92 1.33 -3.60
C ILE A 94 -2.70 0.66 -2.96
N LEU A 95 -2.51 0.84 -1.66
CA LEU A 95 -1.43 0.21 -0.91
C LEU A 95 -2.01 -0.86 0.03
N ASP A 96 -1.51 -2.08 -0.09
CA ASP A 96 -1.74 -3.16 0.88
C ASP A 96 -0.54 -3.24 1.82
N LYS A 97 -0.77 -2.97 3.12
CA LYS A 97 0.30 -3.05 4.13
C LYS A 97 -0.16 -3.71 5.41
N TYR A 98 0.64 -4.67 5.87
CA TYR A 98 0.60 -5.15 7.24
C TYR A 98 1.76 -4.57 8.06
N ARG A 99 1.40 -4.06 9.25
CA ARG A 99 2.24 -3.81 10.42
C ARG A 99 3.67 -3.32 10.13
N ILE A 100 3.86 -2.00 10.14
CA ILE A 100 5.17 -1.44 10.50
C ILE A 100 5.32 -1.69 11.99
N GLU A 101 6.23 -2.57 12.39
CA GLU A 101 6.66 -2.66 13.79
C GLU A 101 7.42 -1.39 14.15
N GLN A 102 6.67 -0.38 14.59
CA GLN A 102 7.20 0.60 15.53
C GLN A 102 7.41 -0.17 16.84
N LYS A 103 8.61 -0.74 17.05
CA LYS A 103 9.04 -1.06 18.42
C LYS A 103 8.85 0.24 19.21
N ARG A 104 7.92 0.24 20.16
CA ARG A 104 7.70 1.35 21.11
C ARG A 104 8.97 1.52 21.94
N ASN A 105 9.98 2.20 21.41
CA ASN A 105 10.94 2.88 22.25
C ASN A 105 10.32 4.22 22.60
N LYS A 106 10.01 4.34 23.88
CA LYS A 106 9.31 5.42 24.55
C LYS A 106 10.20 6.67 24.58
N VAL A 107 10.47 7.31 23.45
CA VAL A 107 11.00 8.69 23.38
C VAL A 107 10.45 9.38 22.11
N GLU A 108 9.63 10.39 22.37
CA GLU A 108 9.27 11.61 21.62
C GLU A 108 9.48 11.70 20.09
N ASN A 109 8.45 12.27 19.43
CA ASN A 109 8.34 12.64 18.00
C ASN A 109 8.05 11.53 16.97
N THR A 110 6.93 10.82 17.14
CA THR A 110 6.39 9.94 16.09
C THR A 110 5.65 10.75 15.02
N LYS A 111 6.37 11.12 13.95
CA LYS A 111 5.71 11.44 12.68
C LYS A 111 5.07 10.17 12.12
N THR A 112 3.76 10.04 12.27
CA THR A 112 2.94 8.95 11.71
C THR A 112 3.01 8.96 10.19
N PHE A 113 2.80 7.80 9.54
CA PHE A 113 2.79 7.67 8.07
C PHE A 113 1.85 8.69 7.38
N SER A 114 0.79 9.09 8.08
CA SER A 114 -0.16 10.14 7.67
C SER A 114 0.45 11.54 7.57
N SER A 115 1.53 11.84 8.30
CA SER A 115 2.23 13.14 8.22
C SER A 115 3.20 13.25 7.02
N TRP A 116 3.32 12.19 6.20
CA TRP A 116 4.28 12.10 5.09
C TRP A 116 3.63 11.97 3.71
N ILE A 117 2.31 11.83 3.64
CA ILE A 117 1.54 11.72 2.40
C ILE A 117 0.54 12.90 2.34
N PRO A 118 0.79 13.92 1.51
CA PRO A 118 -0.23 14.93 1.22
C PRO A 118 -1.47 14.24 0.62
N ASN A 119 -2.68 14.67 1.00
CA ASN A 119 -3.98 14.16 0.51
C ASN A 119 -4.35 12.71 0.93
N PHE A 120 -4.02 12.32 2.15
CA PHE A 120 -4.26 10.98 2.68
C PHE A 120 -5.67 10.80 3.27
N LEU A 121 -6.47 9.87 2.74
CA LEU A 121 -7.78 9.50 3.30
C LEU A 121 -7.64 8.28 4.22
N VAL A 122 -7.87 8.45 5.53
CA VAL A 122 -7.88 7.35 6.51
C VAL A 122 -9.32 6.98 6.82
N LYS A 123 -9.76 5.78 6.41
CA LYS A 123 -10.92 5.13 7.03
C LYS A 123 -10.41 4.18 8.11
N LYS A 124 -10.78 4.48 9.36
CA LYS A 124 -10.56 3.58 10.51
C LYS A 124 -11.66 2.53 10.57
#